data_AF-A0A067Q3A1-F1
#
_entry.id   AF-A0A067Q3A1-F1
#
_cell.length_a   1.000
_cell.length_b   1.000
_cell.length_c   1.000
_cell.angle_alpha   90.00
_cell.angle_beta   90.00
_cell.angle_gamma   90.00
#
_symmetry.space_group_name_H-M   'P 1'
#
loop_
_entity.id
_entity.type
_entity.pdbx_description
1 polymer ?
#
loop_
_entity_poly.entity_id
_entity_poly.type
_entity_poly.pdbx_seq_one_letter_code
_entity_poly.pdbx_strand_id
1 'polypeptide(L)'
;MFNTSLSGLRLEASGLLALADLRTIAYRTALTGSASFLDILFLAPGIHCQQAASEVHGGEYPTIGAMTTGYVFRVENEATVNYLQRVGEPGHLATVDVAGPKDAISGGGLFSKDTLASICYLCGIALTIAVVALLRVIGDWWALGVVGMLMLARSLNVLVIKQRSRLGWKGIPEPGVRGDLLVLLSQDRWVRIRGLVDDIKVVTSGQWLREETTMESFCVSFATLLVYSSAALAGNASTVGNLLIACLLLISVALLGACNALTSRLRMFGRTISLEGKPKPYTRRLDMVEELITASGRDDWAIAMGLIVPPKEKAQKVTP
;
A
#
# COMPACT_ATOMS: atom_id res chain seq x y z
N MET A 1 32.87 -40.60 -7.73
CA MET A 1 31.57 -40.78 -8.42
C MET A 1 30.46 -40.50 -7.41
N PHE A 2 29.99 -39.25 -7.34
CA PHE A 2 28.78 -38.89 -6.58
C PHE A 2 27.68 -38.60 -7.59
N ASN A 3 26.88 -39.62 -7.91
CA ASN A 3 25.62 -39.45 -8.65
C ASN A 3 24.50 -39.32 -7.61
N THR A 4 24.30 -38.12 -7.08
CA THR A 4 23.06 -37.78 -6.37
C THR A 4 22.00 -37.46 -7.41
N SER A 5 21.20 -38.46 -7.74
CA SER A 5 20.02 -38.36 -8.59
C SER A 5 18.94 -37.56 -7.87
N LEU A 6 18.84 -36.27 -8.20
CA LEU A 6 17.80 -35.33 -7.75
C LEU A 6 16.52 -35.49 -8.61
N SER A 7 16.10 -36.73 -8.86
CA SER A 7 15.12 -37.07 -9.90
C SER A 7 13.67 -37.25 -9.41
N GLY A 8 13.43 -37.29 -8.09
CA GLY A 8 12.09 -37.50 -7.51
C GLY A 8 11.31 -36.23 -7.16
N LEU A 9 11.98 -35.10 -6.94
CA LEU A 9 11.38 -33.78 -6.72
C LEU A 9 11.32 -33.02 -8.05
N ARG A 10 10.56 -33.54 -9.02
CA ARG A 10 10.38 -32.83 -10.30
C ARG A 10 9.57 -31.56 -10.06
N LEU A 11 10.23 -30.42 -9.87
CA LEU A 11 9.84 -29.05 -10.23
C LEU A 11 8.32 -28.65 -10.21
N GLU A 12 7.51 -29.21 -9.33
CA GLU A 12 6.17 -28.71 -8.96
C GLU A 12 6.26 -27.35 -8.21
N ALA A 13 7.48 -26.99 -7.78
CA ALA A 13 7.76 -25.80 -6.99
C ALA A 13 7.38 -24.48 -7.69
N SER A 14 7.47 -24.37 -9.02
CA SER A 14 7.10 -23.14 -9.74
C SER A 14 5.60 -22.86 -9.66
N GLY A 15 4.77 -23.90 -9.83
CA GLY A 15 3.32 -23.82 -9.69
C GLY A 15 2.91 -23.52 -8.25
N LEU A 16 3.52 -24.20 -7.27
CA LEU A 16 3.27 -23.91 -5.86
C LEU A 16 3.69 -22.49 -5.47
N LEU A 17 4.80 -22.00 -6.01
CA LEU A 17 5.27 -20.64 -5.75
C LEU A 17 4.33 -19.60 -6.34
N ALA A 18 3.70 -19.85 -7.49
CA ALA A 18 2.67 -18.96 -8.04
C ALA A 18 1.43 -18.87 -7.13
N LEU A 19 1.12 -19.95 -6.40
CA LEU A 19 0.03 -20.03 -5.42
C LEU A 19 0.36 -19.40 -4.06
N ALA A 20 1.59 -18.95 -3.83
CA ALA A 20 1.95 -18.40 -2.52
C ALA A 20 1.14 -17.13 -2.24
N ASP A 21 0.43 -17.11 -1.11
CA ASP A 21 -0.43 -16.01 -0.63
C ASP A 21 0.41 -14.82 -0.09
N LEU A 22 1.22 -14.23 -0.96
CA LEU A 22 2.06 -13.09 -0.61
C LEU A 22 1.33 -11.77 -0.85
N ARG A 23 1.19 -10.96 0.20
CA ARG A 23 0.53 -9.64 0.15
C ARG A 23 1.41 -8.52 -0.43
N THR A 24 2.58 -8.83 -0.99
CA THR A 24 3.54 -7.83 -1.50
C THR A 24 2.95 -6.95 -2.60
N ILE A 25 2.12 -7.53 -3.48
CA ILE A 25 1.38 -6.80 -4.52
C ILE A 25 0.32 -5.86 -3.91
N ALA A 26 -0.41 -6.34 -2.89
CA ALA A 26 -1.41 -5.54 -2.19
C ALA A 26 -0.77 -4.33 -1.49
N TYR A 27 0.35 -4.54 -0.79
CA TYR A 27 1.13 -3.45 -0.17
C TYR A 27 1.65 -2.44 -1.20
N ARG A 28 2.13 -2.92 -2.36
CA ARG A 28 2.56 -2.02 -3.45
C ARG A 28 1.41 -1.14 -3.92
N THR A 29 0.26 -1.77 -4.17
CA THR A 29 -0.95 -1.09 -4.64
C THR A 29 -1.40 -0.03 -3.64
N ALA A 30 -1.33 -0.32 -2.34
CA ALA A 30 -1.61 0.64 -1.27
C ALA A 30 -0.68 1.85 -1.30
N LEU A 31 0.64 1.64 -1.41
CA LEU A 31 1.62 2.72 -1.45
C LEU A 31 1.53 3.61 -2.72
N THR A 32 1.09 3.04 -3.84
CA THR A 32 0.90 3.79 -5.10
C THR A 32 -0.52 4.32 -5.29
N GLY A 33 -1.46 3.95 -4.42
CA GLY A 33 -2.85 4.40 -4.45
C GLY A 33 -3.66 3.95 -5.68
N SER A 34 -3.06 3.16 -6.57
CA SER A 34 -3.66 2.62 -7.80
C SER A 34 -2.69 1.61 -8.44
N ALA A 35 -3.10 1.02 -9.56
CA ALA A 35 -2.28 0.15 -10.40
C ALA A 35 -1.81 0.87 -11.69
N SER A 36 -0.60 0.54 -12.13
CA SER A 36 -0.04 0.95 -13.43
C SER A 36 -0.28 -0.14 -14.48
N PHE A 37 -0.41 0.23 -15.75
CA PHE A 37 -0.47 -0.77 -16.83
C PHE A 37 0.84 -1.57 -16.94
N LEU A 38 1.96 -1.02 -16.48
CA LEU A 38 3.23 -1.74 -16.42
C LEU A 38 3.21 -2.89 -15.40
N ASP A 39 2.28 -2.88 -14.43
CA ASP A 39 2.12 -3.96 -13.45
C ASP A 39 1.72 -5.29 -14.11
N ILE A 40 1.19 -5.25 -15.34
CA ILE A 40 0.88 -6.44 -16.14
C ILE A 40 2.15 -7.26 -16.43
N LEU A 41 3.28 -6.58 -16.59
CA LEU A 41 4.58 -7.20 -16.88
C LEU A 41 5.37 -7.50 -15.61
N PHE A 42 4.88 -7.13 -14.42
CA PHE A 42 5.54 -7.44 -13.16
C PHE A 42 4.86 -8.65 -12.51
N LEU A 43 5.40 -9.84 -12.75
CA LEU A 43 4.90 -11.09 -12.18
C LEU A 43 5.58 -11.41 -10.86
N ALA A 44 4.81 -11.47 -9.78
CA ALA A 44 5.23 -11.96 -8.47
C ALA A 44 4.10 -12.84 -7.89
N PRO A 45 4.39 -13.77 -6.97
CA PRO A 45 3.37 -14.52 -6.26
C PRO A 45 2.35 -13.64 -5.55
N GLY A 46 1.15 -14.18 -5.32
CA GLY A 46 0.04 -13.48 -4.69
C GLY A 46 -0.74 -12.55 -5.63
N ILE A 47 -0.75 -12.86 -6.94
CA ILE A 47 -1.53 -12.09 -7.94
C ILE A 47 -3.02 -12.08 -7.56
N HIS A 48 -3.56 -13.22 -7.13
CA HIS A 48 -4.94 -13.36 -6.66
C HIS A 48 -5.23 -12.61 -5.35
N CYS A 49 -4.19 -12.28 -4.57
CA CYS A 49 -4.32 -11.50 -3.34
C CYS A 49 -4.37 -9.98 -3.58
N GLN A 50 -4.26 -9.50 -4.82
CA GLN A 50 -4.19 -8.05 -5.09
C GLN A 50 -5.44 -7.30 -4.60
N GLN A 51 -6.63 -7.89 -4.69
CA GLN A 51 -7.87 -7.22 -4.25
C GLN A 51 -7.96 -7.07 -2.72
N ALA A 52 -7.16 -7.82 -1.96
CA ALA A 52 -7.00 -7.61 -0.51
C ALA A 52 -6.20 -6.34 -0.18
N ALA A 53 -5.90 -5.49 -1.16
CA ALA A 53 -5.30 -4.18 -0.95
C ALA A 53 -6.13 -3.27 -0.04
N SER A 54 -7.46 -3.41 0.03
CA SER A 54 -8.28 -2.68 1.00
C SER A 54 -8.06 -3.17 2.43
N GLU A 55 -7.61 -4.41 2.65
CA GLU A 55 -7.45 -5.01 3.98
C GLU A 55 -6.08 -4.77 4.62
N VAL A 56 -5.17 -4.08 3.93
CA VAL A 56 -3.79 -3.86 4.37
C VAL A 56 -3.67 -3.05 5.67
N HIS A 57 -4.74 -2.35 6.06
CA HIS A 57 -4.85 -1.58 7.31
C HIS A 57 -5.12 -2.45 8.54
N GLY A 58 -5.41 -3.74 8.37
CA GLY A 58 -5.59 -4.68 9.48
C GLY A 58 -6.85 -4.45 10.33
N GLY A 59 -7.88 -3.78 9.79
CA GLY A 59 -9.12 -3.46 10.51
C GLY A 59 -9.04 -2.24 11.42
N GLU A 60 -7.91 -1.51 11.43
CA GLU A 60 -7.74 -0.29 12.21
C GLU A 60 -8.36 0.94 11.53
N TYR A 61 -9.21 1.68 12.26
CA TYR A 61 -9.78 2.96 11.83
C TYR A 61 -9.45 4.03 12.88
N PRO A 62 -8.26 4.64 12.81
CA PRO A 62 -7.73 5.47 13.88
C PRO A 62 -8.52 6.77 14.03
N THR A 63 -8.67 7.19 15.28
CA THR A 63 -9.32 8.46 15.64
C THR A 63 -8.40 9.63 15.35
N ILE A 64 -8.97 10.68 14.78
CA ILE A 64 -8.33 11.93 14.42
C ILE A 64 -8.95 13.08 15.22
N GLY A 65 -8.13 13.97 15.76
CA GLY A 65 -8.55 15.29 16.24
C GLY A 65 -8.01 16.39 15.35
N ALA A 66 -8.90 17.22 14.81
CA ALA A 66 -8.52 18.41 14.09
C ALA A 66 -8.11 19.50 15.07
N MET A 67 -6.82 19.83 15.12
CA MET A 67 -6.28 20.83 16.06
C MET A 67 -6.68 22.27 15.68
N THR A 68 -7.15 22.47 14.45
CA THR A 68 -7.65 23.77 13.97
C THR A 68 -9.12 24.02 14.33
N THR A 69 -9.97 23.00 14.25
CA THR A 69 -11.43 23.13 14.41
C THR A 69 -12.00 22.49 15.67
N GLY A 70 -11.27 21.57 16.30
CA GLY A 70 -11.75 20.77 17.44
C GLY A 70 -12.49 19.49 17.07
N TYR A 71 -12.78 19.27 15.78
CA TYR A 71 -13.62 18.15 15.34
C TYR A 71 -12.88 16.80 15.44
N VAL A 72 -13.61 15.77 15.84
CA VAL A 72 -13.08 14.40 15.97
C VAL A 72 -13.79 13.47 15.00
N PHE A 73 -13.02 12.73 14.22
CA PHE A 73 -13.50 11.79 13.20
C PHE A 73 -12.48 10.66 12.99
N ARG A 74 -12.70 9.76 12.03
CA ARG A 74 -11.80 8.63 11.76
C ARG A 74 -11.11 8.75 10.41
N VAL A 75 -9.91 8.19 10.29
CA VAL A 75 -9.31 7.93 8.97
C VAL A 75 -10.05 6.73 8.37
N GLU A 76 -10.80 6.97 7.29
CA GLU A 76 -11.54 5.92 6.57
C GLU A 76 -10.70 5.31 5.44
N ASN A 77 -9.69 6.02 4.97
CA ASN A 77 -8.85 5.58 3.85
C ASN A 77 -7.83 4.53 4.28
N GLU A 78 -7.99 3.32 3.76
CA GLU A 78 -7.25 2.12 4.17
C GLU A 78 -5.76 2.19 3.78
N ALA A 79 -5.43 2.74 2.61
CA ALA A 79 -4.04 2.93 2.20
C ALA A 79 -3.32 3.94 3.10
N THR A 80 -4.00 5.02 3.48
CA THR A 80 -3.46 6.01 4.40
C THR A 80 -3.23 5.41 5.78
N VAL A 81 -4.17 4.64 6.33
CA VAL A 81 -3.96 3.98 7.63
C VAL A 81 -2.73 3.09 7.60
N ASN A 82 -2.57 2.24 6.58
CA ASN A 82 -1.38 1.39 6.44
C ASN A 82 -0.08 2.21 6.35
N TYR A 83 -0.08 3.31 5.60
CA TYR A 83 1.08 4.20 5.56
C TYR A 83 1.38 4.82 6.94
N LEU A 84 0.36 5.29 7.67
CA LEU A 84 0.50 5.87 9.00
C LEU A 84 1.02 4.83 10.02
N GLN A 85 0.53 3.60 9.98
CA GLN A 85 1.04 2.48 10.78
C GLN A 85 2.52 2.22 10.51
N ARG A 86 2.95 2.35 9.25
CA ARG A 86 4.34 2.11 8.85
C ARG A 86 5.30 3.21 9.30
N VAL A 87 4.88 4.47 9.27
CA VAL A 87 5.73 5.60 9.67
C VAL A 87 5.64 5.93 11.16
N GLY A 88 4.60 5.45 11.84
CA GLY A 88 4.42 5.63 13.28
C GLY A 88 5.35 4.73 14.08
N GLU A 89 6.02 5.33 15.07
CA GLU A 89 6.85 4.63 16.05
C GLU A 89 6.21 4.76 17.44
N PRO A 90 6.16 3.69 18.26
CA PRO A 90 5.55 3.76 19.60
C PRO A 90 6.21 4.84 20.46
N GLY A 91 5.39 5.67 21.12
CA GLY A 91 5.87 6.76 21.97
C GLY A 91 6.53 7.93 21.23
N HIS A 92 6.42 7.97 19.90
CA HIS A 92 6.93 9.06 19.08
C HIS A 92 5.80 9.77 18.33
N LEU A 93 5.95 11.08 18.16
CA LEU A 93 5.13 11.89 17.26
C LEU A 93 5.83 11.97 15.90
N ALA A 94 5.32 11.23 14.92
CA ALA A 94 5.71 11.37 13.52
C ALA A 94 4.91 12.53 12.90
N THR A 95 5.56 13.45 12.19
CA THR A 95 4.84 14.48 11.43
C THR A 95 4.88 14.11 9.95
N VAL A 96 3.73 14.13 9.28
CA VAL A 96 3.61 13.86 7.85
C VAL A 96 2.98 15.07 7.16
N ASP A 97 3.52 15.41 6.01
CA ASP A 97 3.03 16.49 5.17
C ASP A 97 2.33 15.93 3.94
N VAL A 98 1.17 16.51 3.61
CA VAL A 98 0.36 16.17 2.44
C VAL A 98 0.57 17.25 1.38
N ALA A 99 1.34 16.88 0.37
CA ALA A 99 1.65 17.72 -0.78
C ALA A 99 0.63 17.53 -1.90
N GLY A 100 0.17 18.65 -2.46
CA GLY A 100 -0.74 18.66 -3.60
C GLY A 100 -0.04 18.26 -4.92
N PRO A 101 -0.80 18.15 -6.03
CA PRO A 101 -0.26 17.72 -7.32
C PRO A 101 0.86 18.60 -7.88
N LYS A 102 0.85 19.89 -7.56
CA LYS A 102 1.84 20.88 -8.03
C LYS A 102 3.18 20.76 -7.31
N ASP A 103 3.16 20.28 -6.07
CA ASP A 103 4.34 20.15 -5.21
C ASP A 103 5.01 18.78 -5.33
N ALA A 104 4.34 17.81 -5.98
CA ALA A 104 4.84 16.44 -6.16
C ALA A 104 6.06 16.33 -7.11
N ILE A 105 6.33 17.35 -7.92
CA ILE A 105 7.35 17.32 -8.99
C ILE A 105 8.76 17.67 -8.47
N SER A 106 8.90 18.30 -7.30
CA SER A 106 10.12 19.06 -6.94
C SER A 106 11.16 18.37 -6.06
N GLY A 107 11.07 17.06 -5.77
CA GLY A 107 11.79 16.51 -4.60
C GLY A 107 12.58 15.20 -4.77
N GLY A 108 13.22 14.92 -5.92
CA GLY A 108 13.94 13.66 -6.13
C GLY A 108 15.36 13.83 -6.68
N GLY A 109 16.38 13.70 -5.83
CA GLY A 109 17.76 13.51 -6.29
C GLY A 109 17.95 12.14 -6.96
N LEU A 110 18.95 12.01 -7.85
CA LEU A 110 19.24 10.77 -8.60
C LEU A 110 19.43 9.52 -7.70
N PHE A 111 19.78 9.69 -6.42
CA PHE A 111 20.01 8.60 -5.46
C PHE A 111 18.95 8.54 -4.32
N SER A 112 17.76 9.09 -4.52
CA SER A 112 16.67 8.94 -3.55
C SER A 112 16.24 7.48 -3.41
N LYS A 113 15.76 7.09 -2.22
CA LYS A 113 15.14 5.77 -1.97
C LYS A 113 14.01 5.49 -2.97
N ASP A 114 13.28 6.52 -3.38
CA ASP A 114 12.20 6.40 -4.36
C ASP A 114 12.73 6.04 -5.76
N THR A 115 13.93 6.54 -6.14
CA THR A 115 14.59 6.18 -7.41
C THR A 115 15.05 4.73 -7.38
N LEU A 116 15.62 4.27 -6.27
CA LEU A 116 15.99 2.86 -6.08
C LEU A 116 14.77 1.94 -6.16
N ALA A 117 13.65 2.33 -5.54
CA ALA A 117 12.39 1.60 -5.67
C ALA A 117 11.90 1.54 -7.13
N SER A 118 12.03 2.63 -7.90
CA SER A 118 11.73 2.62 -9.34
C SER A 118 12.66 1.71 -10.15
N ILE A 119 13.96 1.68 -9.84
CA ILE A 119 14.93 0.80 -10.50
C ILE A 119 14.59 -0.67 -10.24
N CYS A 120 14.39 -1.06 -8.97
CA CYS A 120 13.99 -2.43 -8.62
C CYS A 120 12.69 -2.84 -9.32
N TYR A 121 11.74 -1.92 -9.47
CA TYR A 121 10.49 -2.17 -10.18
C TYR A 121 10.72 -2.41 -11.69
N LEU A 122 11.53 -1.57 -12.34
CA LEU A 122 11.89 -1.74 -13.76
C LEU A 122 12.71 -3.02 -13.99
N CYS A 123 13.58 -3.40 -13.06
CA CYS A 123 14.31 -4.66 -13.11
C CYS A 123 13.37 -5.87 -13.12
N GLY A 124 12.29 -5.85 -12.32
CA GLY A 124 11.30 -6.94 -12.34
C GLY A 124 10.54 -7.03 -13.66
N ILE A 125 10.20 -5.90 -14.28
CA ILE A 125 9.59 -5.88 -15.62
C ILE A 125 10.56 -6.46 -16.66
N ALA A 126 11.82 -6.01 -16.64
CA ALA A 126 12.86 -6.49 -17.54
C ALA A 126 13.10 -8.00 -17.37
N LEU A 127 13.04 -8.50 -16.13
CA LEU A 127 13.17 -9.92 -15.83
C LEU A 127 12.03 -10.74 -16.46
N THR A 128 10.78 -10.30 -16.36
CA THR A 128 9.65 -10.97 -17.03
C THR A 128 9.84 -11.02 -18.55
N ILE A 129 10.24 -9.90 -19.16
CA ILE A 129 10.49 -9.83 -20.62
C ILE A 129 11.61 -10.80 -21.02
N ALA A 130 12.71 -10.82 -20.26
CA ALA A 130 13.83 -11.71 -20.50
C ALA A 130 13.40 -13.18 -20.40
N VAL A 131 12.62 -13.55 -19.38
CA VAL A 131 12.12 -14.93 -19.21
C VAL A 131 11.18 -15.34 -20.35
N VAL A 132 10.26 -14.48 -20.76
CA VAL A 132 9.40 -14.75 -21.93
C VAL A 132 10.23 -14.97 -23.20
N ALA A 133 11.25 -14.15 -23.43
CA ALA A 133 12.15 -14.30 -24.58
C ALA A 133 12.93 -15.62 -24.53
N LEU A 134 13.48 -15.98 -23.36
CA LEU A 134 14.20 -17.24 -23.16
C LEU A 134 13.30 -18.46 -23.38
N LEU A 135 12.09 -18.47 -22.82
CA LEU A 135 11.13 -19.57 -23.02
C LEU A 135 10.75 -19.73 -24.49
N ARG A 136 10.61 -18.62 -25.22
CA ARG A 136 10.35 -18.64 -26.67
C ARG A 136 11.52 -19.22 -27.47
N VAL A 137 12.76 -18.88 -27.11
CA VAL A 137 13.97 -19.45 -27.74
C VAL A 137 14.09 -20.95 -27.47
N ILE A 138 13.74 -21.39 -26.27
CA ILE A 138 13.76 -22.82 -25.88
C ILE A 138 12.60 -23.59 -26.54
N GLY A 139 11.55 -22.89 -27.01
CA GLY A 139 10.36 -23.51 -27.61
C GLY A 139 9.43 -24.18 -26.59
N ASP A 140 9.50 -23.77 -25.31
CA ASP A 140 8.66 -24.33 -24.25
C ASP A 140 7.29 -23.63 -24.21
N TRP A 141 6.35 -24.12 -25.03
CA TRP A 141 5.00 -23.58 -25.15
C TRP A 141 4.16 -23.76 -23.88
N TRP A 142 4.40 -24.81 -23.10
CA TRP A 142 3.70 -25.01 -21.83
C TRP A 142 4.13 -23.97 -20.80
N ALA A 143 5.43 -23.72 -20.64
CA ALA A 143 5.94 -22.67 -19.78
C ALA A 143 5.46 -21.28 -20.24
N LEU A 144 5.47 -21.01 -21.55
CA LEU A 144 4.88 -19.77 -22.10
C LEU A 144 3.39 -19.65 -21.79
N GLY A 145 2.64 -20.74 -21.88
CA GLY A 145 1.22 -20.78 -21.50
C GLY A 145 1.00 -20.42 -20.03
N VAL A 146 1.81 -20.99 -19.12
CA VAL A 146 1.78 -20.67 -17.69
C VAL A 146 2.05 -19.19 -17.43
N VAL A 147 3.13 -18.64 -18.00
CA VAL A 147 3.46 -17.20 -17.87
C VAL A 147 2.35 -16.35 -18.48
N GLY A 148 1.79 -16.74 -19.63
CA GLY A 148 0.67 -16.06 -20.27
C GLY A 148 -0.59 -16.02 -19.40
N MET A 149 -0.93 -17.12 -18.72
CA MET A 149 -2.04 -17.16 -17.76
C MET A 149 -1.81 -16.22 -16.58
N LEU A 150 -0.58 -16.18 -16.03
CA LEU A 150 -0.22 -15.27 -14.95
C LEU A 150 -0.30 -13.80 -15.40
N MET A 151 0.16 -13.48 -16.61
CA MET A 151 0.04 -12.13 -17.19
C MET A 151 -1.41 -11.73 -17.43
N LEU A 152 -2.26 -12.65 -17.90
CA LEU A 152 -3.68 -12.40 -18.09
C LEU A 152 -4.39 -12.18 -16.75
N ALA A 153 -4.12 -13.03 -15.76
CA ALA A 153 -4.62 -12.86 -14.39
C ALA A 153 -4.18 -11.51 -13.80
N ARG A 154 -2.93 -11.11 -14.04
CA ARG A 154 -2.44 -9.78 -13.64
C ARG A 154 -3.16 -8.65 -14.34
N SER A 155 -3.41 -8.79 -15.64
CA SER A 155 -4.12 -7.79 -16.45
C SER A 155 -5.52 -7.52 -15.93
N LEU A 156 -6.28 -8.58 -15.66
CA LEU A 156 -7.64 -8.47 -15.11
C LEU A 156 -7.64 -7.76 -13.75
N ASN A 157 -6.74 -8.16 -12.84
CA ASN A 157 -6.64 -7.52 -11.52
C ASN A 157 -6.22 -6.04 -11.61
N VAL A 158 -5.26 -5.70 -12.48
CA VAL A 158 -4.83 -4.31 -12.71
C VAL A 158 -5.99 -3.46 -13.25
N LEU A 159 -6.75 -3.98 -14.21
CA LEU A 159 -7.92 -3.29 -14.77
C LEU A 159 -8.98 -3.02 -13.71
N VAL A 160 -9.32 -4.03 -12.90
CA VAL A 160 -10.30 -3.89 -11.81
C VAL A 160 -9.83 -2.87 -10.77
N ILE A 161 -8.59 -2.96 -10.29
CA ILE A 161 -8.04 -1.98 -9.32
C ILE A 161 -8.10 -0.56 -9.88
N LYS A 162 -7.73 -0.37 -11.16
CA LYS A 162 -7.75 0.95 -11.79
C LYS A 162 -9.16 1.51 -11.94
N GLN A 163 -10.17 0.66 -12.13
CA GLN A 163 -11.58 1.08 -12.14
C GLN A 163 -12.08 1.42 -10.73
N ARG A 164 -11.64 0.67 -9.71
CA ARG A 164 -12.00 0.88 -8.30
C ARG A 164 -11.33 2.08 -7.65
N SER A 165 -10.10 2.42 -8.05
CA SER A 165 -9.30 3.50 -7.45
C SER A 165 -9.60 4.90 -8.03
N ARG A 166 -10.86 5.18 -8.40
CA ARG A 166 -11.26 6.50 -8.91
C ARG A 166 -11.61 7.43 -7.75
N LEU A 167 -11.25 8.71 -7.88
CA LEU A 167 -11.59 9.71 -6.88
C LEU A 167 -13.11 9.84 -6.77
N GLY A 168 -13.65 9.45 -5.61
CA GLY A 168 -15.05 9.64 -5.26
C GLY A 168 -15.31 10.95 -4.53
N TRP A 169 -16.47 11.05 -3.89
CA TRP A 169 -16.84 12.18 -3.04
C TRP A 169 -15.97 12.25 -1.76
N LYS A 170 -15.50 13.45 -1.39
CA LYS A 170 -14.59 13.69 -0.24
C LYS A 170 -15.02 14.87 0.64
N GLY A 171 -16.30 15.23 0.61
CA GLY A 171 -16.85 16.37 1.36
C GLY A 171 -16.88 17.68 0.58
N ILE A 172 -17.23 18.76 1.29
CA ILE A 172 -17.31 20.12 0.72
C ILE A 172 -15.88 20.67 0.53
N PRO A 173 -15.56 21.27 -0.63
CA PRO A 173 -14.28 21.94 -0.86
C PRO A 173 -14.06 23.13 0.08
N GLU A 174 -12.87 23.23 0.65
CA GLU A 174 -12.42 24.30 1.56
C GLU A 174 -11.07 24.85 1.08
N PRO A 175 -11.07 25.63 -0.01
CA PRO A 175 -9.84 26.03 -0.69
C PRO A 175 -8.98 26.96 0.17
N GLY A 176 -7.67 26.69 0.20
CA GLY A 176 -6.67 27.55 0.86
C GLY A 176 -6.60 27.43 2.38
N VAL A 177 -7.43 26.59 3.00
CA VAL A 177 -7.38 26.34 4.44
C VAL A 177 -6.29 25.33 4.76
N ARG A 178 -5.43 25.62 5.74
CA ARG A 178 -4.44 24.66 6.26
C ARG A 178 -5.07 23.79 7.34
N GLY A 179 -4.89 22.48 7.19
CA GLY A 179 -5.32 21.48 8.16
C GLY A 179 -4.14 21.02 9.01
N ASP A 180 -4.42 20.74 10.28
CA ASP A 180 -3.47 20.14 11.20
C ASP A 180 -4.22 19.13 12.08
N LEU A 181 -3.90 17.86 11.86
CA LEU A 181 -4.65 16.73 12.43
C LEU A 181 -3.72 15.88 13.29
N LEU A 182 -4.17 15.51 14.49
CA LEU A 182 -3.51 14.47 15.29
C LEU A 182 -4.25 13.15 15.10
N VAL A 183 -3.54 12.11 14.67
CA VAL A 183 -4.04 10.75 14.52
C VAL A 183 -3.45 9.86 15.61
N LEU A 184 -4.33 9.15 16.32
CA LEU A 184 -3.95 8.15 17.30
C LEU A 184 -4.09 6.76 16.70
N LEU A 185 -2.97 6.07 16.54
CA LEU A 185 -2.93 4.67 16.14
C LEU A 185 -2.74 3.77 17.37
N SER A 186 -3.04 2.50 17.16
CA SER A 186 -2.78 1.40 18.06
C SER A 186 -1.27 1.30 18.35
N GLN A 187 -0.95 0.73 19.52
CA GLN A 187 0.42 0.62 20.03
C GLN A 187 1.06 1.98 20.38
N ASP A 188 0.24 2.97 20.73
CA ASP A 188 0.69 4.30 21.17
C ASP A 188 1.59 5.01 20.13
N ARG A 189 1.27 4.83 18.85
CA ARG A 189 1.88 5.52 17.72
C ARG A 189 1.07 6.78 17.43
N TRP A 190 1.72 7.94 17.38
CA TRP A 190 1.04 9.20 17.14
C TRP A 190 1.54 9.84 15.86
N VAL A 191 0.61 10.29 15.01
CA VAL A 191 0.97 10.92 13.74
C VAL A 191 0.26 12.26 13.60
N ARG A 192 1.02 13.32 13.33
CA ARG A 192 0.50 14.64 12.99
C ARG A 192 0.46 14.79 11.48
N ILE A 193 -0.70 15.02 10.89
CA ILE A 193 -0.88 15.25 9.45
C ILE A 193 -1.05 16.75 9.21
N ARG A 194 -0.21 17.32 8.35
CA ARG A 194 -0.27 18.72 7.92
C ARG A 194 -0.47 18.82 6.40
N GLY A 195 -1.00 19.95 5.95
CA GLY A 195 -1.24 20.22 4.53
C GLY A 195 -2.47 21.10 4.31
N LEU A 196 -2.93 21.19 3.07
CA LEU A 196 -4.21 21.82 2.76
C LEU A 196 -5.36 20.89 3.15
N VAL A 197 -6.44 21.45 3.72
CA VAL A 197 -7.61 20.68 4.17
C VAL A 197 -8.18 19.81 3.04
N ASP A 198 -8.26 20.36 1.82
CA ASP A 198 -8.76 19.61 0.66
C ASP A 198 -7.86 18.43 0.28
N ASP A 199 -6.53 18.59 0.32
CA ASP A 199 -5.61 17.51 -0.01
C ASP A 199 -5.58 16.45 1.09
N ILE A 200 -5.67 16.87 2.36
CA ILE A 200 -5.82 15.96 3.50
C ILE A 200 -7.12 15.16 3.36
N LYS A 201 -8.27 15.80 3.12
CA LYS A 201 -9.56 15.12 2.90
C LYS A 201 -9.49 14.09 1.78
N VAL A 202 -8.82 14.41 0.67
CA VAL A 202 -8.66 13.48 -0.45
C VAL A 202 -7.95 12.19 -0.03
N VAL A 203 -6.96 12.28 0.87
CA VAL A 203 -6.18 11.13 1.30
C VAL A 203 -6.70 10.46 2.58
N THR A 204 -7.42 11.15 3.45
CA THR A 204 -7.90 10.58 4.73
C THR A 204 -9.37 10.17 4.71
N SER A 205 -10.21 10.87 3.93
CA SER A 205 -11.65 10.73 4.01
C SER A 205 -12.20 9.72 3.01
N GLY A 206 -13.21 8.95 3.41
CA GLY A 206 -13.89 7.95 2.60
C GLY A 206 -13.01 6.78 2.15
N GLN A 207 -13.64 5.77 1.57
CA GLN A 207 -12.96 4.58 1.04
C GLN A 207 -11.93 4.95 -0.04
N TRP A 208 -10.82 4.23 -0.05
CA TRP A 208 -9.81 4.33 -1.11
C TRP A 208 -10.21 3.54 -2.36
N LEU A 209 -10.54 2.26 -2.18
CA LEU A 209 -11.03 1.37 -3.23
C LEU A 209 -12.53 1.21 -3.08
N ARG A 210 -13.29 1.58 -4.12
CA ARG A 210 -14.74 1.32 -4.17
C ARG A 210 -14.99 -0.19 -4.06
N GLU A 211 -16.13 -0.59 -3.49
CA GLU A 211 -16.61 -1.97 -3.54
C GLU A 211 -16.70 -2.52 -4.97
N GLU A 212 -16.43 -3.81 -5.13
CA GLU A 212 -16.49 -4.49 -6.42
C GLU A 212 -17.94 -4.59 -6.93
N THR A 213 -18.16 -4.29 -8.21
CA THR A 213 -19.39 -4.69 -8.89
C THR A 213 -19.38 -6.19 -9.17
N THR A 214 -20.54 -6.78 -9.45
CA THR A 214 -20.67 -8.20 -9.80
C THR A 214 -19.77 -8.62 -10.97
N MET A 215 -19.64 -7.77 -12.00
CA MET A 215 -18.77 -8.04 -13.15
C MET A 215 -17.29 -7.94 -12.79
N GLU A 216 -16.89 -6.94 -12.01
CA GLU A 216 -15.51 -6.82 -11.51
C GLU A 216 -15.14 -8.03 -10.64
N SER A 217 -16.03 -8.47 -9.74
CA SER A 217 -15.83 -9.63 -8.87
C SER A 217 -15.73 -10.95 -9.66
N PHE A 218 -16.52 -11.11 -10.72
CA PHE A 218 -16.39 -12.24 -11.64
C PHE A 218 -15.04 -12.23 -12.35
N CYS A 219 -14.58 -11.07 -12.85
CA CYS A 219 -13.25 -10.94 -13.46
C CYS A 219 -12.12 -11.28 -12.48
N VAL A 220 -12.22 -10.85 -11.22
CA VAL A 220 -11.26 -11.20 -10.16
C VAL A 220 -11.26 -12.70 -9.90
N SER A 221 -12.44 -13.31 -9.77
CA SER A 221 -12.59 -14.75 -9.55
C SER A 221 -12.01 -15.56 -10.71
N PHE A 222 -12.27 -15.12 -11.95
CA PHE A 222 -11.69 -15.72 -13.15
C PHE A 222 -10.16 -15.57 -13.19
N ALA A 223 -9.62 -14.41 -12.81
CA ALA A 223 -8.18 -14.21 -12.68
C ALA A 223 -7.56 -15.16 -11.64
N THR A 224 -8.22 -15.40 -10.50
CA THR A 224 -7.78 -16.37 -9.50
C THR A 224 -7.79 -17.80 -10.06
N LEU A 225 -8.84 -18.18 -10.81
CA LEU A 225 -8.90 -19.48 -11.49
C LEU A 225 -7.76 -19.65 -12.51
N LEU A 226 -7.36 -18.59 -13.22
CA LEU A 226 -6.21 -18.62 -14.13
C LEU A 226 -4.90 -18.88 -13.37
N VAL A 227 -4.70 -18.29 -12.19
CA VAL A 227 -3.52 -18.57 -11.35
C VAL A 227 -3.51 -20.05 -10.94
N TYR A 228 -4.65 -20.59 -10.49
CA TYR A 228 -4.75 -22.00 -10.10
C TYR A 228 -4.54 -22.96 -11.28
N SER A 229 -5.10 -22.61 -12.44
CA SER A 229 -4.90 -23.36 -13.68
C SER A 229 -3.44 -23.35 -14.12
N SER A 230 -2.75 -22.22 -13.95
CA SER A 230 -1.33 -22.09 -14.29
C SER A 230 -0.45 -23.03 -13.44
N ALA A 231 -0.78 -23.19 -12.16
CA ALA A 231 -0.07 -24.13 -11.28
C ALA A 231 -0.30 -25.59 -11.69
N ALA A 232 -1.53 -25.95 -12.04
CA ALA A 232 -1.86 -27.30 -12.52
C ALA A 232 -1.16 -27.64 -13.85
N LEU A 233 -1.02 -26.66 -14.74
CA LEU A 233 -0.39 -26.86 -16.06
C LEU A 233 1.13 -26.76 -16.05
N ALA A 234 1.74 -26.22 -14.98
CA ALA A 234 3.18 -26.11 -14.82
C ALA A 234 3.88 -27.49 -14.87
N GLY A 235 3.23 -28.56 -14.44
CA GLY A 235 3.78 -29.92 -14.49
C GLY A 235 4.09 -30.43 -15.91
N ASN A 236 3.47 -29.84 -16.94
CA ASN A 236 3.72 -30.19 -18.35
C ASN A 236 4.89 -29.43 -18.97
N ALA A 237 5.38 -28.37 -18.31
CA ALA A 237 6.51 -27.59 -18.79
C ALA A 237 7.84 -28.34 -18.60
N SER A 238 8.84 -27.95 -19.39
CA SER A 238 10.18 -28.51 -19.24
C SER A 238 10.80 -28.15 -17.88
N THR A 239 11.77 -28.94 -17.44
CA THR A 239 12.51 -28.64 -16.20
C THR A 239 13.21 -27.27 -16.26
N VAL A 240 13.75 -26.90 -17.43
CA VAL A 240 14.37 -25.58 -17.62
C VAL A 240 13.31 -24.47 -17.57
N GLY A 241 12.16 -24.67 -18.21
CA GLY A 241 11.06 -23.71 -18.22
C GLY A 241 10.49 -23.46 -16.81
N ASN A 242 10.24 -24.52 -16.06
CA ASN A 242 9.79 -24.42 -14.68
C ASN A 242 10.84 -23.74 -13.78
N LEU A 243 12.14 -24.00 -13.99
CA LEU A 243 13.20 -23.32 -13.25
C LEU A 243 13.21 -21.82 -13.54
N LEU A 244 13.08 -21.43 -14.80
CA LEU A 244 13.00 -20.02 -15.21
C LEU A 244 11.79 -19.31 -14.58
N ILE A 245 10.62 -19.96 -14.55
CA ILE A 245 9.42 -19.41 -13.90
C ILE A 245 9.62 -19.30 -12.38
N ALA A 246 10.18 -20.33 -11.73
CA ALA A 246 10.45 -20.27 -10.30
C ALA A 246 11.41 -19.14 -9.95
N CYS A 247 12.51 -19.00 -10.69
CA CYS A 247 13.47 -17.91 -10.53
C CYS A 247 12.82 -16.54 -10.79
N LEU A 248 12.01 -16.41 -11.84
CA LEU A 248 11.26 -15.19 -12.14
C LEU A 248 10.45 -14.75 -10.92
N LEU A 249 9.58 -15.63 -10.41
CA LEU A 249 8.67 -15.30 -9.33
C LEU A 249 9.40 -15.03 -8.00
N LEU A 250 10.44 -15.81 -7.67
CA LEU A 250 11.24 -15.61 -6.46
C LEU A 250 12.01 -14.28 -6.49
N ILE A 251 12.68 -13.97 -7.59
CA ILE A 251 13.44 -12.73 -7.72
C ILE A 251 12.47 -11.55 -7.77
N SER A 252 11.37 -11.65 -8.51
CA SER A 252 10.36 -10.59 -8.59
C SER A 252 9.74 -10.27 -7.24
N VAL A 253 9.47 -11.27 -6.39
CA VAL A 253 8.92 -10.97 -5.05
C VAL A 253 9.93 -10.33 -4.13
N ALA A 254 11.20 -10.72 -4.22
CA ALA A 254 12.28 -10.07 -3.49
C ALA A 254 12.45 -8.60 -3.95
N LEU A 255 12.43 -8.37 -5.27
CA LEU A 255 12.48 -7.02 -5.85
C LEU A 255 11.27 -6.19 -5.42
N LEU A 256 10.06 -6.76 -5.43
CA LEU A 256 8.85 -6.03 -5.03
C LEU A 256 8.82 -5.74 -3.53
N GLY A 257 9.30 -6.67 -2.70
CA GLY A 257 9.51 -6.45 -1.27
C GLY A 257 10.49 -5.30 -1.01
N ALA A 258 11.62 -5.29 -1.72
CA ALA A 258 12.58 -4.19 -1.68
C ALA A 258 11.97 -2.87 -2.16
N CYS A 259 11.21 -2.86 -3.27
CA CYS A 259 10.47 -1.69 -3.74
C CYS A 259 9.55 -1.12 -2.66
N ASN A 260 8.77 -1.99 -2.01
CA ASN A 260 7.84 -1.59 -0.96
C ASN A 260 8.60 -0.99 0.23
N ALA A 261 9.67 -1.65 0.68
CA ALA A 261 10.51 -1.20 1.79
C ALA A 261 11.24 0.14 1.50
N LEU A 262 11.66 0.35 0.26
CA LEU A 262 12.34 1.58 -0.17
C LEU A 262 11.36 2.74 -0.43
N THR A 263 10.12 2.44 -0.79
CA THR A 263 9.10 3.47 -1.03
C THR A 263 8.79 4.19 0.28
N SER A 264 9.15 5.48 0.32
CA SER A 264 9.07 6.32 1.52
C SER A 264 7.82 7.19 1.59
N ARG A 265 7.07 7.26 0.48
CA ARG A 265 5.92 8.15 0.31
C ARG A 265 4.70 7.35 -0.12
N LEU A 266 3.53 7.72 0.39
CA LEU A 266 2.26 7.29 -0.15
C LEU A 266 1.88 8.24 -1.29
N ARG A 267 1.55 7.70 -2.46
CA ARG A 267 0.99 8.48 -3.57
C ARG A 267 -0.43 8.03 -3.81
N MET A 268 -1.38 8.96 -3.85
CA MET A 268 -2.78 8.60 -4.05
C MET A 268 -3.56 9.80 -4.58
N PHE A 269 -4.41 9.56 -5.59
CA PHE A 269 -5.21 10.60 -6.25
C PHE A 269 -4.39 11.83 -6.69
N GLY A 270 -3.10 11.68 -7.03
CA GLY A 270 -2.21 12.79 -7.40
C GLY A 270 -1.66 13.60 -6.22
N ARG A 271 -1.89 13.16 -4.97
CA ARG A 271 -1.34 13.74 -3.74
C ARG A 271 -0.22 12.84 -3.24
N THR A 272 0.72 13.43 -2.52
CA THR A 272 1.82 12.68 -1.91
C THR A 272 1.85 12.94 -0.41
N ILE A 273 1.87 11.87 0.39
CA ILE A 273 2.13 11.94 1.83
C ILE A 273 3.58 11.55 2.07
N SER A 274 4.33 12.39 2.77
CA SER A 274 5.73 12.13 3.13
C SER A 274 6.00 12.49 4.58
N LEU A 275 6.89 11.75 5.22
CA LEU A 275 7.37 12.05 6.57
C LEU A 275 8.17 13.36 6.58
N GLU A 276 7.81 14.27 7.48
CA GLU A 276 8.52 15.51 7.76
C GLU A 276 9.53 15.26 8.90
N GLY A 277 10.82 15.24 8.58
CA GLY A 277 11.88 15.08 9.57
C GLY A 277 11.93 13.71 10.25
N LYS A 278 12.46 13.67 11.47
CA LYS A 278 12.51 12.46 12.30
C LYS A 278 11.37 12.47 13.33
N PRO A 279 10.77 11.31 13.67
CA PRO A 279 9.78 11.23 14.74
C PRO A 279 10.35 11.76 16.06
N LYS A 280 9.56 12.54 16.79
CA LYS A 280 9.96 13.14 18.07
C LYS A 280 9.55 12.23 19.24
N PRO A 281 10.47 11.75 20.09
CA PRO A 281 10.13 10.91 21.24
C PRO A 281 9.47 11.71 22.35
N TYR A 282 8.54 11.08 23.08
CA TYR A 282 8.00 11.61 24.33
C TYR A 282 8.02 10.55 25.43
N THR A 283 8.23 11.02 26.66
CA THR A 283 8.19 10.18 27.86
C THR A 283 6.78 9.78 28.25
N ARG A 284 5.82 10.69 28.10
CA ARG A 284 4.40 10.44 28.36
C ARG A 284 3.56 11.01 27.22
N ARG A 285 2.43 10.35 26.97
CA ARG A 285 1.40 10.86 26.05
C ARG A 285 0.95 12.27 26.44
N LEU A 286 0.87 12.57 27.73
CA LEU A 286 0.46 13.89 28.23
C LEU A 286 1.43 14.99 27.78
N ASP A 287 2.74 14.75 27.85
CA ASP A 287 3.76 15.73 27.46
C ASP A 287 3.61 16.13 25.98
N MET A 288 3.32 15.15 25.10
CA MET A 288 3.02 15.41 23.69
C MET A 288 1.77 16.27 23.55
N VAL A 289 0.71 15.94 24.28
CA VAL A 289 -0.58 16.63 24.19
C VAL A 289 -0.47 18.06 24.68
N GLU A 290 0.22 18.31 25.79
CA GLU A 290 0.47 19.66 26.32
C GLU A 290 1.24 20.54 25.33
N GLU A 291 2.26 19.99 24.65
CA GLU A 291 2.98 20.70 23.59
C GLU A 291 2.05 21.04 22.41
N LEU A 292 1.21 20.10 21.97
CA LEU A 292 0.29 20.31 20.85
C LEU A 292 -0.84 21.29 21.19
N ILE A 293 -1.34 21.29 22.43
CA ILE A 293 -2.31 22.27 22.92
C ILE A 293 -1.68 23.66 22.94
N THR A 294 -0.45 23.77 23.44
CA THR A 294 0.29 25.04 23.45
C THR A 294 0.50 25.57 22.02
N ALA A 295 0.81 24.68 21.07
CA ALA A 295 1.02 25.05 19.67
C ALA A 295 -0.27 25.41 18.92
N SER A 296 -1.39 24.75 19.23
CA SER A 296 -2.69 25.01 18.57
C SER A 296 -3.50 26.12 19.25
N GLY A 297 -3.20 26.43 20.51
CA GLY A 297 -3.99 27.34 21.34
C GLY A 297 -5.37 26.81 21.73
N ARG A 298 -5.62 25.50 21.52
CA ARG A 298 -6.93 24.86 21.76
C ARG A 298 -6.75 23.49 22.42
N ASP A 299 -7.70 23.14 23.28
CA ASP A 299 -7.74 21.90 24.05
C ASP A 299 -8.98 21.03 23.76
N ASP A 300 -9.91 21.51 22.95
CA ASP A 300 -11.19 20.88 22.63
C ASP A 300 -11.03 19.52 21.91
N TRP A 301 -10.18 19.45 20.91
CA TRP A 301 -9.84 18.20 20.23
C TRP A 301 -9.23 17.17 21.21
N ALA A 302 -8.37 17.62 22.13
CA ALA A 302 -7.70 16.74 23.08
C ALA A 302 -8.68 16.18 24.12
N ILE A 303 -9.62 17.00 24.59
CA ILE A 303 -10.72 16.58 25.47
C ILE A 303 -11.61 15.59 24.73
N ALA A 304 -12.03 15.90 23.50
CA ALA A 304 -12.93 15.06 22.71
C ALA A 304 -12.31 13.71 22.32
N MET A 305 -11.00 13.65 22.14
CA MET A 305 -10.25 12.40 21.93
C MET A 305 -9.96 11.63 23.23
N GLY A 306 -10.32 12.17 24.40
CA GLY A 306 -10.06 11.55 25.70
C GLY A 306 -8.59 11.56 26.12
N LEU A 307 -7.79 12.49 25.58
CA LEU A 307 -6.37 12.63 25.89
C LEU A 307 -6.12 13.39 27.20
N ILE A 308 -7.04 14.30 27.56
CA ILE A 308 -7.02 15.06 28.81
C ILE A 308 -8.41 15.11 29.43
N VAL A 309 -8.46 15.28 30.75
CA VAL A 309 -9.72 15.49 31.48
C VAL A 309 -10.12 16.97 31.36
N PRO A 310 -11.39 17.28 31.04
CA PRO A 310 -11.84 18.66 30.98
C PRO A 310 -11.66 19.36 32.34
N PRO A 311 -11.21 20.63 32.37
CA PRO A 311 -11.20 21.43 33.58
C PRO A 311 -12.59 21.48 34.22
N LYS A 312 -12.66 21.52 35.56
CA LYS A 312 -13.93 21.50 36.32
C LYS A 312 -14.95 22.55 35.84
N GLU A 313 -14.49 23.69 35.35
CA GLU A 313 -15.31 24.78 34.80
C GLU A 313 -15.99 24.42 33.46
N LYS A 314 -15.34 23.60 32.62
CA LYS A 314 -15.92 23.12 31.34
C LYS A 314 -16.82 21.91 31.54
N ALA A 315 -16.60 21.12 32.61
CA ALA A 315 -17.40 19.95 32.94
C ALA A 315 -18.85 20.28 33.35
N GLN A 316 -19.10 21.46 33.93
CA GLN A 316 -20.44 21.86 34.40
C GLN A 316 -21.41 22.30 33.29
N LYS A 317 -20.94 22.52 32.05
CA LYS A 317 -21.80 22.95 30.92
C LYS A 317 -22.49 21.81 30.17
N VAL A 318 -22.31 20.57 30.61
CA VAL A 318 -22.95 19.38 30.02
C VAL A 318 -23.92 18.77 31.04
N THR A 319 -25.04 19.46 31.25
CA THR A 319 -26.24 18.87 31.85
C THR A 319 -27.40 19.08 30.86
N PRO A 320 -28.28 18.08 30.69
CA PRO A 320 -29.26 18.01 29.59
C PRO A 320 -30.25 19.17 29.57
#